data_AF-A0A316QK32-F1
#
_entry.id   AF-A0A316QK32-F1
#
_cell.length_a   1.000
_cell.length_b   1.000
_cell.length_c   1.000
_cell.angle_alpha   90.00
_cell.angle_beta   90.00
_cell.angle_gamma   90.00
#
_symmetry.space_group_name_H-M   'P 1'
#
loop_
_entity.id
_entity.type
_entity.pdbx_description
1 polymer ?
#
loop_
_entity_poly.entity_id
_entity_poly.type
_entity_poly.pdbx_seq_one_letter_code
_entity_poly.pdbx_strand_id
1 'polypeptide(L)' 'MAARMRTIRDALKTIKELDPGSAVTYNFIKQLCETDKITNVRLNKKYLLNLDELLKFLNMED' A
#
# COMPACT_ATOMS: atom_id res chain seq x y z
N MET A 1 -14.90 -8.54 1.16
CA MET A 1 -14.13 -7.42 1.76
C MET A 1 -13.63 -6.55 0.61
N ALA A 2 -14.00 -5.27 0.58
CA ALA A 2 -13.77 -4.41 -0.60
C ALA A 2 -12.30 -3.97 -0.68
N ALA A 3 -11.56 -4.52 -1.64
CA ALA A 3 -10.19 -4.11 -1.95
C ALA A 3 -10.15 -2.59 -2.22
N ARG A 4 -9.60 -1.83 -1.27
CA ARG A 4 -9.45 -0.37 -1.39
C ARG A 4 -8.26 -0.08 -2.29
N MET A 5 -8.48 -0.17 -3.61
CA MET A 5 -7.51 0.28 -4.61
C MET A 5 -7.28 1.78 -4.43
N ARG A 6 -6.11 2.14 -3.90
CA ARG A 6 -5.72 3.53 -3.68
C ARG A 6 -4.41 3.81 -4.41
N THR A 7 -4.18 5.07 -4.74
CA THR A 7 -2.86 5.46 -5.28
C THR A 7 -1.81 5.36 -4.19
N ILE A 8 -0.53 5.18 -4.55
CA ILE A 8 0.57 5.07 -3.55
C ILE A 8 0.52 6.18 -2.50
N ARG A 9 0.29 7.42 -2.94
CA ARG A 9 0.23 8.58 -2.04
C ARG A 9 -0.91 8.50 -1.04
N ASP A 10 -2.06 8.04 -1.50
CA ASP A 10 -3.27 8.00 -0.70
C ASP A 10 -3.25 6.79 0.25
N ALA A 11 -2.74 5.65 -0.23
CA ALA A 11 -2.46 4.48 0.60
C ALA A 11 -1.49 4.83 1.74
N LEU A 12 -0.37 5.48 1.42
CA LEU A 12 0.59 5.98 2.39
C LEU A 12 -0.07 6.88 3.44
N LYS A 13 -0.89 7.84 2.99
CA LYS A 13 -1.59 8.77 3.89
C LYS A 13 -2.52 8.02 4.84
N THR A 14 -3.31 7.10 4.30
CA THR A 14 -4.24 6.27 5.07
C THR A 14 -3.50 5.42 6.11
N ILE A 15 -2.39 4.77 5.71
CA ILE A 15 -1.58 3.97 6.64
C ILE A 15 -0.98 4.84 7.73
N LYS A 16 -0.50 6.02 7.40
CA LYS A 16 0.08 6.94 8.38
C LYS A 16 -0.98 7.55 9.32
N GLU A 17 -2.23 7.65 8.88
CA GLU A 17 -3.38 8.05 9.70
C GLU A 17 -3.86 6.91 10.61
N LEU A 18 -3.85 5.67 10.12
CA LEU A 18 -4.25 4.49 10.88
C LEU A 18 -3.16 4.04 11.87
N ASP A 19 -1.91 4.09 11.44
CA ASP A 19 -0.73 3.69 12.19
C ASP A 19 0.42 4.67 11.93
N PRO A 20 0.53 5.75 12.74
CA PRO A 20 1.62 6.71 12.61
C PRO A 20 3.00 6.11 12.93
N GLY A 21 3.05 4.91 13.53
CA GLY A 21 4.27 4.14 13.79
C GLY A 21 4.78 3.35 12.59
N SER A 22 3.98 3.22 11.53
CA SER A 22 4.33 2.42 10.38
C SER A 22 5.47 3.06 9.60
N ALA A 23 6.61 2.36 9.49
CA ALA A 23 7.78 2.78 8.70
C ALA A 23 7.53 2.75 7.17
N VAL A 24 6.26 2.67 6.75
CA VAL A 24 5.85 2.61 5.36
C VAL A 24 6.08 3.97 4.73
N THR A 25 6.98 4.00 3.74
CA THR A 25 7.28 5.16 2.91
C THR A 25 6.88 4.92 1.46
N TYR A 26 6.77 5.99 0.67
CA TYR A 26 6.50 5.88 -0.77
C TYR A 26 7.47 4.92 -1.46
N ASN A 27 8.75 4.97 -1.06
CA ASN A 27 9.79 4.09 -1.57
C ASN A 27 9.58 2.63 -1.16
N PHE A 28 9.14 2.38 0.07
CA PHE A 28 8.80 1.02 0.54
C PHE A 28 7.65 0.42 -0.27
N ILE A 29 6.57 1.18 -0.47
CA ILE A 29 5.42 0.74 -1.28
C ILE A 29 5.82 0.55 -2.75
N LYS A 30 6.63 1.47 -3.29
CA LYS A 30 7.17 1.34 -4.65
C LYS A 30 8.02 0.07 -4.78
N GLN A 31 8.89 -0.19 -3.82
CA GLN A 31 9.71 -1.39 -3.81
C GLN A 31 8.83 -2.64 -3.72
N LEU A 32 7.83 -2.67 -2.83
CA LEU A 32 6.86 -3.78 -2.71
C LEU A 32 6.11 -4.05 -4.02
N CYS A 33 5.74 -2.98 -4.73
CA CYS A 33 5.13 -3.03 -6.05
C CYS A 33 6.11 -3.59 -7.11
N GLU A 34 7.39 -3.22 -7.05
CA GLU A 34 8.43 -3.74 -7.95
C GLU A 34 8.81 -5.20 -7.64
N THR A 35 8.73 -5.64 -6.39
CA THR A 35 8.97 -7.05 -5.98
C THR A 35 7.72 -7.93 -6.08
N ASP A 36 6.61 -7.43 -6.63
CA ASP A 36 5.33 -8.16 -6.77
C ASP A 36 4.80 -8.75 -5.46
N LYS A 37 5.17 -8.14 -4.32
CA LYS A 37 4.76 -8.57 -2.97
C LYS A 37 3.30 -8.21 -2.67
N ILE A 38 2.76 -7.24 -3.40
CA ILE A 38 1.42 -6.70 -3.22
C ILE A 38 0.77 -6.52 -4.58
N THR A 39 -0.54 -6.71 -4.63
CA THR A 39 -1.35 -6.43 -5.82
C THR A 39 -1.26 -4.95 -6.16
N ASN A 40 -0.58 -4.64 -7.26
CA ASN A 40 -0.42 -3.30 -7.77
C ASN A 40 -0.78 -3.26 -9.26
N VAL A 41 -1.35 -2.15 -9.69
CA VAL A 41 -1.77 -1.90 -11.07
C VAL A 41 -1.15 -0.59 -11.52
N ARG A 42 -0.27 -0.67 -12.51
CA ARG A 42 0.27 0.51 -13.18
C ARG A 42 -0.69 0.96 -14.28
N LEU A 43 -1.33 2.11 -14.07
CA LEU A 43 -2.21 2.75 -15.06
C LEU A 43 -1.51 3.97 -15.66
N ASN A 44 -0.92 3.80 -16.86
CA ASN A 44 -0.21 4.81 -17.67
C ASN A 44 0.92 5.57 -16.93
N LYS A 45 0.58 6.49 -16.03
CA LYS A 45 1.51 7.29 -15.21
C LYS A 45 1.26 7.20 -13.70
N LYS A 46 0.22 6.48 -13.27
CA LYS A 46 -0.16 6.34 -11.86
C LYS A 46 -0.04 4.89 -11.43
N TYR A 47 0.50 4.70 -10.23
CA TYR A 47 0.49 3.42 -9.55
C TYR A 47 -0.72 3.38 -8.61
N LEU A 48 -1.60 2.43 -8.88
CA LEU A 48 -2.66 2.01 -7.97
C LEU A 48 -2.16 0.76 -7.26
N LEU A 49 -2.42 0.67 -5.96
CA LEU A 49 -2.12 -0.52 -5.19
C LEU A 49 -3.30 -0.88 -4.31
N ASN A 50 -3.32 -2.15 -3.91
CA ASN A 50 -4.31 -2.63 -2.98
C ASN A 50 -3.87 -2.33 -1.54
N LEU A 51 -4.55 -1.38 -0.89
CA LEU A 51 -4.30 -1.05 0.52
C LEU A 51 -4.55 -2.26 1.43
N ASP A 52 -5.53 -3.08 1.09
CA ASP A 52 -5.94 -4.25 1.87
C ASP A 52 -4.80 -5.28 1.97
N GLU A 53 -4.15 -5.57 0.85
CA GLU A 53 -2.95 -6.41 0.82
C GLU A 53 -1.77 -5.78 1.57
N LEU A 54 -1.63 -4.46 1.51
CA LEU A 54 -0.54 -3.79 2.22
C LEU A 54 -0.74 -3.86 3.74
N LEU A 55 -1.96 -3.64 4.21
CA LEU A 55 -2.36 -3.79 5.62
C LEU A 55 -2.16 -5.23 6.09
N LYS A 56 -2.58 -6.19 5.26
CA LYS A 56 -2.39 -7.61 5.51
C LYS A 56 -0.91 -7.99 5.58
N PHE A 57 -0.09 -7.43 4.68
CA PHE A 57 1.36 -7.64 4.67
C PHE A 57 2.04 -7.04 5.90
N LEU A 58 1.56 -5.89 6.37
CA LEU A 58 2.02 -5.23 7.60
C LEU A 58 1.58 -5.95 8.87
N ASN A 59 0.73 -6.98 8.75
CA ASN A 59 0.43 -7.91 9.83
C ASN A 59 -0.04 -7.18 11.11
N MET A 60 -1.01 -6.27 10.97
CA MET A 60 -1.94 -5.95 12.07
C MET A 60 -2.98 -7.09 12.23
N GLU A 61 -2.53 -8.33 12.15
CA GLU A 61 -3.30 -9.53 12.45
C GLU A 61 -2.50 -10.29 13.53
N ASP A 62 -2.78 -9.94 14.79
CA ASP A 62 -2.89 -10.90 15.88
C ASP A 62 -4.13 -10.54 16.69
#